data_AF-A0A811KIT3-F1
#
_entry.id   AF-A0A811KIT3-F1
#
_cell.length_a   1.000
_cell.length_b   1.000
_cell.length_c   1.000
_cell.angle_alpha   90.00
_cell.angle_beta   90.00
_cell.angle_gamma   90.00
#
_symmetry.space_group_name_H-M   'P 1'
#
loop_
_entity.id
_entity.type
_entity.pdbx_description
1 polymer ?
#
loop_
_entity_poly.entity_id
_entity_poly.type
_entity_poly.pdbx_seq_one_letter_code
_entity_poly.pdbx_strand_id
1 'polypeptide(L)' 'MFVSNKTILMIIAFVMVYLSQCVRTSPTFPGAEEVTDEVRTCKIEVKTTVTHEGQCVRLRGQIPACQSDGYLDIQSDECK' A
#
# COMPACT_ATOMS: atom_id res chain seq x y z
N MET A 1 -46.19 40.17 7.50
CA MET A 1 -45.35 40.38 6.29
C MET A 1 -45.76 39.30 5.29
N PHE A 2 -46.70 39.59 4.38
CA PHE A 2 -47.22 38.61 3.44
C PHE A 2 -46.29 38.52 2.24
N VAL A 3 -45.51 37.44 2.14
CA VAL A 3 -44.69 37.17 0.96
C VAL A 3 -45.64 36.83 -0.18
N SER A 4 -45.66 37.66 -1.22
CA SER A 4 -46.54 37.50 -2.38
C SER A 4 -46.25 36.18 -3.10
N ASN A 5 -47.27 35.54 -3.66
CA ASN A 5 -47.11 34.27 -4.38
C ASN A 5 -46.08 34.37 -5.53
N LYS A 6 -45.95 35.56 -6.13
CA LYS A 6 -44.94 35.85 -7.16
C LYS A 6 -43.50 35.81 -6.63
N THR A 7 -43.28 36.30 -5.41
CA THR A 7 -41.95 36.27 -4.76
C THR A 7 -41.54 34.85 -4.37
N ILE A 8 -42.48 34.00 -3.95
CA ILE A 8 -42.21 32.59 -3.67
C ILE A 8 -41.82 31.86 -4.96
N LEU A 9 -42.53 32.12 -6.06
CA LEU A 9 -42.25 31.50 -7.35
C LEU A 9 -40.86 31.89 -7.88
N MET A 10 -40.45 33.14 -7.69
CA MET A 10 -39.10 33.61 -8.07
C MET A 10 -38.00 32.95 -7.25
N ILE A 11 -38.19 32.77 -5.93
CA ILE A 11 -37.21 32.09 -5.07
C ILE A 11 -37.06 30.63 -5.48
N ILE A 12 -38.17 29.92 -5.73
CA ILE A 12 -38.13 28.52 -6.18
C ILE A 12 -37.40 28.42 -7.53
N ALA A 13 -37.69 29.31 -8.47
CA ALA A 13 -36.99 29.35 -9.76
C ALA A 13 -35.48 29.58 -9.58
N PHE A 14 -35.10 30.49 -8.68
CA PHE A 14 -33.70 30.78 -8.39
C PHE A 14 -32.98 29.58 -7.75
N VAL A 15 -33.64 28.88 -6.81
CA VAL A 15 -33.13 27.65 -6.18
C VAL A 15 -32.95 26.52 -7.21
N MET A 16 -33.90 26.35 -8.12
CA MET A 16 -33.80 25.35 -9.20
C MET A 16 -32.65 25.65 -10.17
N VAL A 17 -32.41 26.93 -10.49
CA VAL A 17 -31.25 27.36 -11.30
C VAL A 17 -29.93 27.12 -10.55
N TYR A 18 -29.90 27.35 -9.24
CA TYR A 18 -28.71 27.09 -8.41
C TYR A 18 -28.39 25.59 -8.32
N LEU A 19 -29.40 24.76 -8.08
CA LEU A 19 -29.26 23.30 -8.01
C LEU A 19 -28.76 22.71 -9.34
N SER A 20 -29.25 23.23 -10.47
CA SER A 20 -28.80 22.78 -11.79
C SER A 20 -27.36 23.21 -12.13
N GLN A 21 -26.86 24.32 -11.57
CA GLN A 21 -25.45 24.70 -11.69
C GLN A 21 -24.52 23.80 -10.85
N CYS A 22 -24.93 23.40 -9.63
CA CYS A 22 -24.15 22.50 -8.78
C CYS A 22 -23.98 21.09 -9.38
N VAL A 23 -24.96 20.61 -10.15
CA VAL A 23 -24.85 19.31 -10.86
C VAL A 23 -23.79 19.37 -11.97
N ARG A 24 -23.55 20.53 -12.60
CA ARG A 24 -22.56 20.68 -13.68
C ARG A 24 -21.12 20.91 -13.21
N THR A 25 -20.90 21.31 -11.96
CA THR A 25 -19.56 21.61 -11.43
C THR A 25 -19.03 20.58 -10.45
N SER A 26 -19.75 19.49 -10.21
CA SER A 26 -19.15 18.34 -9.53
C SER A 26 -18.04 17.79 -10.45
N PRO A 27 -16.76 17.78 -10.02
CA PRO A 27 -15.74 17.08 -10.78
C PRO A 27 -16.13 15.60 -10.71
N THR A 28 -16.64 15.08 -11.82
CA THR A 28 -16.75 13.64 -12.01
C THR A 28 -15.35 13.09 -11.92
N PHE A 29 -14.94 12.61 -10.74
CA PHE A 29 -13.76 11.79 -10.60
C PHE A 29 -14.06 10.49 -11.37
N PRO A 30 -13.36 10.21 -12.48
CA PRO A 30 -13.52 8.92 -13.16
C PRO A 30 -12.85 7.89 -12.27
N GLY A 31 -13.62 7.18 -11.46
CA GLY A 31 -13.04 6.20 -10.53
C GLY A 31 -13.97 5.63 -9.48
N ALA A 32 -15.26 5.99 -9.45
CA ALA A 32 -16.25 5.22 -8.71
C ALA A 32 -16.61 3.96 -9.52
N GLU A 33 -15.61 3.09 -9.77
CA GLU A 33 -15.89 1.68 -9.98
C GLU A 33 -16.47 1.13 -8.68
N GLU A 34 -17.58 0.42 -8.79
CA GLU A 34 -18.12 -0.39 -7.71
C GLU A 34 -17.04 -1.40 -7.33
N VAL A 35 -16.29 -1.10 -6.27
CA VAL A 35 -15.31 -2.01 -5.69
C VAL A 35 -16.11 -3.12 -5.06
N THR A 36 -16.29 -4.21 -5.81
CA THR A 36 -16.60 -5.52 -5.25
C THR A 36 -15.65 -5.75 -4.08
N ASP A 37 -16.17 -6.18 -2.94
CA ASP A 37 -15.40 -6.56 -1.75
C ASP A 37 -14.56 -7.82 -2.05
N GLU A 38 -13.61 -7.71 -2.97
CA GLU A 38 -12.51 -8.64 -3.10
C GLU A 38 -11.62 -8.39 -1.89
N VAL A 39 -11.69 -9.32 -0.93
CA VAL A 39 -10.79 -9.40 0.21
C VAL A 39 -9.37 -9.32 -0.33
N ARG A 40 -8.76 -8.14 -0.29
CA ARG A 40 -7.40 -7.88 -0.75
C ARG A 40 -6.45 -8.61 0.20
N THR A 41 -6.20 -9.88 -0.04
CA THR A 41 -5.23 -10.66 0.71
C THR A 41 -3.84 -10.25 0.25
N CYS A 42 -3.17 -9.39 1.01
CA CYS A 42 -1.76 -9.12 0.82
C CYS A 42 -0.96 -10.39 1.13
N LYS A 43 -0.24 -10.93 0.15
CA LYS A 43 0.70 -12.02 0.38
C LYS A 43 2.00 -11.43 0.92
N ILE A 44 2.33 -11.79 2.16
CA ILE A 44 3.61 -11.44 2.78
C ILE A 44 4.54 -12.63 2.62
N GLU A 45 5.63 -12.45 1.88
CA GLU A 45 6.71 -13.43 1.81
C GLU A 45 7.66 -13.24 3.00
N VAL A 46 7.62 -14.17 3.96
CA VAL A 46 8.51 -14.15 5.12
C VAL A 46 9.73 -15.02 4.82
N LYS A 47 10.92 -14.40 4.77
CA LYS A 47 12.19 -15.12 4.75
C LYS A 47 12.74 -15.19 6.16
N THR A 48 12.98 -16.40 6.65
CA THR A 48 13.65 -16.64 7.94
C THR A 48 15.13 -16.89 7.71
N THR A 49 15.99 -16.07 8.31
CA THR A 49 17.43 -16.30 8.39
C THR A 49 17.77 -16.85 9.77
N VAL A 50 18.61 -17.90 9.81
CA VAL A 50 19.10 -18.49 11.07
C VAL A 50 20.60 -18.25 11.14
N THR A 51 21.07 -17.73 12.27
CA THR A 51 22.50 -17.58 12.54
C THR A 51 22.96 -18.77 13.37
N HIS A 52 24.05 -19.41 12.97
CA HIS A 52 24.66 -20.50 13.70
C HIS A 52 26.02 -20.06 14.24
N GLU A 53 26.35 -20.47 15.46
CA GLU A 53 27.72 -20.36 15.95
C GLU A 53 28.59 -21.36 15.15
N GLY A 54 29.73 -20.89 14.66
CA GLY A 54 30.64 -21.65 13.83
C GLY A 54 32.08 -21.48 14.28
N GLN A 55 32.93 -22.40 13.85
CA GLN A 55 34.37 -22.36 14.06
C GLN A 55 35.10 -22.01 12.77
N CYS A 56 36.12 -21.18 12.89
CA CYS A 56 36.99 -20.81 11.79
C CYS A 56 37.96 -21.97 11.51
N VAL A 57 37.89 -22.55 10.32
CA VAL A 57 38.73 -23.68 9.90
C VAL A 57 39.48 -23.34 8.61
N ARG A 58 40.61 -24.02 8.38
CA ARG A 58 41.35 -23.93 7.12
C ARG A 58 41.25 -25.24 6.35
N LEU A 59 40.72 -25.15 5.13
CA LEU A 59 40.63 -26.29 4.23
C LEU A 59 41.97 -26.57 3.55
N ARG A 60 42.08 -27.72 2.89
CA ARG A 60 43.26 -28.06 2.08
C ARG A 60 43.47 -26.98 1.00
N GLY A 61 44.71 -26.50 0.87
CA GLY A 61 45.02 -25.35 0.01
C GLY A 61 44.99 -23.99 0.71
N GLN A 62 44.95 -23.97 2.06
CA GLN A 62 44.97 -22.75 2.89
C GLN A 62 43.75 -21.83 2.71
N ILE A 63 42.63 -22.38 2.26
CA ILE A 63 41.39 -21.61 2.05
C ILE A 63 40.67 -21.46 3.41
N PRO A 64 40.37 -20.24 3.86
CA PRO A 64 39.61 -20.01 5.08
C PRO A 64 38.12 -20.38 4.88
N ALA A 65 37.53 -21.02 5.88
CA ALA A 65 36.13 -21.41 5.89
C ALA A 65 35.55 -21.33 7.31
N CYS A 66 34.25 -21.11 7.41
CA CYS A 66 33.51 -21.14 8.67
C CYS A 66 32.66 -22.43 8.71
N GLN A 67 32.84 -23.25 9.75
CA GLN A 67 32.19 -24.55 9.92
C GLN A 67 31.23 -24.52 11.13
N SER A 68 29.96 -24.83 10.90
CA SER A 68 28.96 -25.08 11.94
C SER A 68 28.46 -26.53 11.85
N ASP A 69 27.64 -26.96 12.80
CA ASP A 69 27.14 -28.35 12.91
C ASP A 69 26.49 -28.88 11.61
N GLY A 70 25.86 -27.99 10.82
CA GLY A 70 25.20 -28.36 9.56
C GLY A 70 25.75 -27.71 8.29
N TYR A 71 26.73 -26.80 8.38
CA TYR A 71 27.09 -25.92 7.27
C TYR A 71 28.60 -25.67 7.19
N LEU A 72 29.11 -25.61 5.97
CA LEU A 72 30.49 -25.21 5.66
C LEU A 72 30.44 -24.08 4.64
N ASP A 73 30.88 -22.89 5.04
CA ASP A 73 30.92 -21.71 4.18
C ASP A 73 32.37 -21.41 3.77
N ILE A 74 32.63 -21.34 2.47
CA ILE A 74 33.97 -21.25 1.88
C ILE A 74 34.14 -19.82 1.36
N GLN A 75 35.16 -19.10 1.83
CA GLN A 75 35.39 -17.65 1.63
C GLN A 75 34.42 -16.74 2.40
N SER A 76 34.66 -16.61 3.70
CA SER A 76 34.10 -15.51 4.50
C SER A 76 35.22 -14.55 4.95
N ASP A 77 36.03 -14.03 4.00
CA ASP A 77 37.02 -12.95 4.18
C ASP A 77 37.86 -12.91 5.50
N GLU A 78 38.16 -14.08 6.08
CA GLU A 78 38.66 -14.32 7.45
C GLU A 78 37.57 -14.13 8.53
N CYS A 79 36.99 -15.25 8.98
CA CYS A 79 35.98 -15.30 10.04
C CYS A 79 36.33 -14.35 11.21
N LYS A 80 35.45 -13.39 11.51
CA LYS A 80 35.64 -12.30 12.49
C LYS A 80 35.72 -12.77 13.94
#